data_AF-A0A535KEE1-F1
#
_entry.id   AF-A0A535KEE1-F1
#
_cell.length_a   1.000
_cell.length_b   1.000
_cell.length_c   1.000
_cell.angle_alpha   90.00
_cell.angle_beta   90.00
_cell.angle_gamma   90.00
#
_symmetry.space_group_name_H-M   'P 1'
#
loop_
_entity.id
_entity.type
_entity.pdbx_description
1 polymer ?
#
loop_
_entity_poly.entity_id
_entity_poly.type
_entity_poly.pdbx_seq_one_letter_code
_entity_poly.pdbx_strand_id
1 'polypeptide(L)'
;MLHVRPSVELDSHRRPHNRFLPHLSALIPRLFGIAVLSVAFIALTIAITAGAFTSLDLQVAQAMHDAWQPSLHPVFQAIAELGSIELATILMFGLLIFLWQGGFGSDALVVLVFFAAEAFELFYKHNLHQPGPPRSIEQADGPSLSELLQGSLGGNSFPSGHMMRTVIVFGLLAFVVRRLSPSPLVRSLAMPAAIVIIVVMAFDRLYL
;
A
#
# COMPACT_ATOMS: atom_id res chain seq x y z
N MET A 1 -19.77 21.57 59.36
CA MET A 1 -20.06 22.34 58.14
C MET A 1 -19.58 21.53 56.94
N LEU A 2 -20.50 20.84 56.26
CA LEU A 2 -20.21 19.99 55.10
C LEU A 2 -20.22 20.84 53.83
N HIS A 3 -19.07 20.92 53.16
CA HIS A 3 -18.91 21.59 51.85
C HIS A 3 -19.54 20.72 50.77
N VAL A 4 -20.73 21.09 50.31
CA VAL A 4 -21.41 20.49 49.16
C VAL A 4 -20.79 21.09 47.90
N ARG A 5 -20.16 20.24 47.07
CA ARG A 5 -19.70 20.63 45.72
C ARG A 5 -20.91 20.96 44.84
N PRO A 6 -20.87 22.03 44.04
CA PRO A 6 -21.96 22.34 43.12
C PRO A 6 -22.05 21.25 42.03
N SER A 7 -23.28 20.84 41.75
CA SER A 7 -23.65 19.94 40.67
C SER A 7 -23.19 20.50 39.33
N VAL A 8 -22.46 19.69 38.56
CA VAL A 8 -22.10 19.97 37.17
C VAL A 8 -23.40 20.05 36.37
N GLU A 9 -23.77 21.27 35.98
CA GLU A 9 -24.89 21.54 35.09
C GLU A 9 -24.53 20.98 33.70
N LEU A 10 -25.11 19.83 33.37
CA LEU A 10 -25.02 19.23 32.04
C LEU A 10 -25.80 20.13 31.08
N ASP A 11 -25.06 20.96 30.36
CA ASP A 11 -25.52 21.82 29.28
C ASP A 11 -26.40 21.02 28.30
N SER A 12 -27.71 21.24 28.37
CA SER A 12 -28.75 20.53 27.61
C SER A 12 -28.73 20.87 26.11
N HIS A 13 -27.87 21.81 25.70
CA HIS A 13 -27.69 22.21 24.30
C HIS A 13 -26.49 21.56 23.59
N ARG A 14 -25.68 20.73 24.27
CA ARG A 14 -24.66 19.92 23.60
C ARG A 14 -25.29 18.73 22.88
N ARG A 15 -25.74 18.96 21.64
CA ARG A 15 -26.16 17.89 20.72
C ARG A 15 -25.03 16.84 20.61
N PRO A 16 -25.28 15.56 20.93
CA PRO A 16 -24.30 14.51 20.70
C PRO A 16 -24.07 14.41 19.20
N HIS A 17 -22.86 14.73 18.74
CA HIS A 17 -22.44 14.50 17.37
C HIS A 17 -22.21 13.00 17.13
N ASN A 18 -23.26 12.20 17.28
CA ASN A 18 -23.33 10.83 16.77
C ASN A 18 -23.71 10.90 15.29
N ARG A 19 -22.73 11.17 14.42
CA ARG A 19 -22.86 10.89 12.99
C ARG A 19 -21.74 9.94 12.57
N PHE A 20 -21.90 8.68 12.97
CA PHE A 20 -20.96 7.59 12.72
C PHE A 20 -21.02 7.01 11.31
N LEU A 21 -21.93 7.47 10.44
CA LEU A 21 -22.00 7.03 9.05
C LEU A 21 -21.93 8.24 8.12
N PRO A 22 -20.99 8.27 7.16
CA PRO A 22 -21.04 9.25 6.08
C PRO A 22 -22.39 9.11 5.37
N HIS A 23 -22.98 10.24 4.94
CA HIS A 23 -24.17 10.21 4.10
C HIS A 23 -23.91 9.26 2.92
N LEU A 24 -24.86 8.38 2.61
CA LEU A 24 -24.72 7.37 1.54
C LEU A 24 -24.22 7.99 0.23
N SER A 25 -24.60 9.24 -0.04
CA SER A 25 -24.14 10.04 -1.18
C SER A 25 -22.61 10.23 -1.26
N ALA A 26 -21.90 10.27 -0.14
CA ALA A 26 -20.44 10.38 -0.10
C ALA A 26 -19.72 9.03 -0.26
N LEU A 27 -20.42 7.91 -0.06
CA LEU A 27 -19.89 6.56 -0.25
C LEU A 27 -19.99 6.11 -1.70
N ILE A 28 -21.08 6.46 -2.40
CA ILE A 28 -21.33 6.11 -3.80
C ILE A 28 -20.12 6.39 -4.71
N PRO A 29 -19.52 7.59 -4.73
CA PRO A 29 -18.38 7.86 -5.63
C PRO A 29 -17.15 6.99 -5.31
N ARG A 30 -16.94 6.62 -4.04
CA ARG A 30 -15.83 5.76 -3.63
C ARG A 30 -16.08 4.31 -4.06
N LEU A 31 -17.30 3.81 -3.85
CA LEU A 31 -17.70 2.47 -4.28
C LEU A 31 -17.64 2.34 -5.80
N PHE A 32 -18.11 3.37 -6.52
CA PHE A 32 -17.99 3.44 -7.97
C PHE A 32 -16.52 3.44 -8.42
N GLY A 33 -15.67 4.26 -7.79
CA GLY A 33 -14.23 4.28 -8.06
C GLY A 33 -13.56 2.91 -7.83
N ILE A 34 -13.88 2.24 -6.72
CA ILE A 34 -13.41 0.88 -6.44
C ILE A 34 -13.88 -0.08 -7.53
N ALA A 35 -15.17 -0.03 -7.92
CA ALA A 35 -15.69 -0.90 -8.97
C ALA A 35 -14.97 -0.69 -10.31
N VAL A 36 -14.75 0.56 -10.71
CA VAL A 36 -14.01 0.91 -11.93
C VAL A 36 -12.58 0.39 -11.87
N LEU A 37 -11.86 0.61 -10.75
CA LEU A 37 -10.49 0.13 -10.58
C LEU A 37 -10.41 -1.40 -10.58
N SER A 38 -11.37 -2.09 -9.96
CA SER A 38 -11.44 -3.56 -9.98
C SER A 38 -11.68 -4.08 -11.40
N VAL A 39 -12.60 -3.49 -12.16
CA VAL A 39 -12.85 -3.87 -13.55
C VAL A 39 -11.61 -3.62 -14.42
N ALA A 40 -10.96 -2.46 -14.24
CA ALA A 40 -9.73 -2.13 -14.96
C ALA A 40 -8.60 -3.13 -14.63
N PHE A 41 -8.45 -3.51 -13.36
CA PHE A 41 -7.45 -4.50 -12.95
C PHE A 41 -7.73 -5.89 -13.54
N ILE A 42 -8.99 -6.33 -13.55
CA ILE A 42 -9.39 -7.61 -14.17
C ILE A 42 -9.12 -7.57 -15.68
N ALA A 43 -9.51 -6.49 -16.36
CA ALA A 43 -9.26 -6.33 -17.79
C ALA A 43 -7.76 -6.34 -18.12
N LEU A 44 -6.95 -5.65 -17.31
CA LEU A 44 -5.49 -5.66 -17.43
C LEU A 44 -4.92 -7.06 -17.22
N THR A 45 -5.37 -7.77 -16.20
CA THR A 45 -4.95 -9.16 -15.92
C THR A 45 -5.24 -10.06 -17.13
N ILE A 46 -6.43 -9.97 -17.72
CA ILE A 46 -6.81 -10.74 -18.92
C ILE A 46 -5.90 -10.38 -20.09
N ALA A 47 -5.64 -9.08 -20.33
CA ALA A 47 -4.78 -8.64 -21.42
C ALA A 47 -3.33 -9.12 -21.26
N ILE A 48 -2.79 -9.04 -20.05
CA ILE A 48 -1.42 -9.49 -19.74
C ILE A 48 -1.29 -11.01 -19.91
N THR A 49 -2.23 -11.78 -19.37
CA THR A 49 -2.25 -13.25 -19.50
C THR A 49 -2.46 -13.72 -20.94
N ALA A 50 -3.12 -12.91 -21.77
CA ALA A 50 -3.22 -13.12 -23.21
C ALA A 50 -1.96 -12.70 -23.99
N GLY A 51 -0.93 -12.16 -23.33
CA GLY A 51 0.34 -11.75 -23.95
C GLY A 51 0.28 -10.41 -24.68
N ALA A 52 -0.75 -9.59 -24.45
CA ALA A 52 -0.94 -8.33 -25.19
C ALA A 52 0.21 -7.32 -24.97
N PHE A 53 0.90 -7.42 -23.83
CA PHE A 53 1.97 -6.48 -23.44
C PHE A 53 3.37 -7.09 -23.44
N THR A 54 3.55 -8.38 -23.77
CA THR A 54 4.85 -9.06 -23.63
C THR A 54 5.99 -8.35 -24.37
N SER A 55 5.74 -7.85 -25.58
CA SER A 55 6.76 -7.13 -26.36
C SER A 55 7.10 -5.76 -25.77
N LEU A 56 6.13 -5.07 -25.19
CA LEU A 56 6.32 -3.79 -24.53
C LEU A 56 7.07 -3.98 -23.21
N ASP A 57 6.67 -4.96 -22.41
CA ASP A 57 7.30 -5.30 -21.13
C ASP A 57 8.78 -5.63 -21.35
N LEU A 58 9.11 -6.41 -22.39
CA LEU A 58 10.50 -6.74 -22.72
C LEU A 58 11.29 -5.50 -23.18
N GLN A 59 10.70 -4.62 -23.96
CA GLN A 59 11.35 -3.37 -24.38
C GLN A 59 11.64 -2.45 -23.20
N VAL A 60 10.69 -2.33 -22.27
CA VAL A 60 10.88 -1.53 -21.05
C VAL A 60 11.95 -2.17 -20.17
N ALA A 61 11.89 -3.48 -19.93
CA ALA A 61 12.90 -4.19 -19.14
C ALA A 61 14.30 -4.04 -19.74
N GLN A 62 14.44 -4.16 -21.06
CA GLN A 62 15.72 -3.95 -21.74
C GLN A 62 16.19 -2.50 -21.63
N ALA A 63 15.30 -1.52 -21.84
CA ALA A 63 15.66 -0.10 -21.72
C ALA A 63 16.12 0.27 -20.30
N MET A 64 15.50 -0.33 -19.28
CA MET A 64 15.91 -0.14 -17.88
C MET A 64 17.24 -0.81 -17.58
N HIS A 65 17.46 -2.03 -18.11
CA HIS A 65 18.74 -2.71 -18.02
C HIS A 65 19.87 -1.90 -18.69
N ASP A 66 19.63 -1.32 -19.87
CA ASP A 66 20.59 -0.50 -20.57
C ASP A 66 20.89 0.82 -19.83
N ALA A 67 19.90 1.34 -19.10
CA ALA A 67 20.05 2.52 -18.24
C ALA A 67 20.68 2.21 -16.88
N TRP A 68 20.83 0.93 -16.53
CA TRP A 68 21.30 0.51 -15.21
C TRP A 68 22.76 0.90 -14.96
N GLN A 69 23.01 1.39 -13.76
CA GLN A 69 24.32 1.80 -13.28
C GLN A 69 24.61 1.15 -11.92
N PRO A 70 25.77 0.47 -11.76
CA PRO A 70 26.14 -0.16 -10.49
C PRO A 70 26.17 0.79 -9.29
N SER A 71 26.53 2.06 -9.51
CA SER A 71 26.60 3.10 -8.47
C SER A 71 25.24 3.47 -7.88
N LEU A 72 24.16 3.29 -8.66
CA LEU A 72 22.79 3.57 -8.23
C LEU A 72 22.13 2.36 -7.56
N HIS A 73 22.69 1.17 -7.72
CA HIS A 73 22.15 -0.06 -7.14
C HIS A 73 21.82 0.05 -5.63
N PRO A 74 22.71 0.54 -4.74
CA PRO A 74 22.38 0.65 -3.31
C PRO A 74 21.25 1.65 -3.04
N VAL A 75 21.08 2.67 -3.88
CA VAL A 75 19.99 3.64 -3.75
C VAL A 75 18.65 2.99 -4.07
N PHE A 76 18.60 2.23 -5.17
CA PHE A 76 17.39 1.49 -5.55
C PHE A 76 17.09 0.36 -4.57
N GLN A 77 18.08 -0.36 -4.06
CA GLN A 77 17.85 -1.32 -2.96
C GLN A 77 17.24 -0.65 -1.72
N ALA A 78 17.73 0.54 -1.33
CA ALA A 78 17.13 1.28 -0.22
C ALA A 78 15.69 1.74 -0.51
N ILE A 79 15.34 1.99 -1.77
CA ILE A 79 13.96 2.27 -2.19
C ILE A 79 13.13 0.99 -2.13
N ALA A 80 13.64 -0.14 -2.64
CA ALA A 80 13.01 -1.46 -2.60
C ALA A 80 12.55 -1.83 -1.20
N GLU A 81 13.37 -1.54 -0.19
CA GLU A 81 13.04 -1.77 1.22
C GLU A 81 11.75 -1.08 1.66
N LEU A 82 11.35 0.04 1.05
CA LEU A 82 10.05 0.68 1.34
C LEU A 82 8.87 -0.22 1.01
N GLY A 83 9.02 -1.10 0.02
CA GLY A 83 8.03 -2.08 -0.40
C GLY A 83 8.33 -3.49 0.11
N SER A 84 9.36 -3.70 0.93
CA SER A 84 9.70 -5.02 1.47
C SER A 84 8.63 -5.50 2.44
N ILE A 85 8.47 -6.81 2.55
CA ILE A 85 7.45 -7.40 3.43
C ILE A 85 7.79 -7.14 4.90
N GLU A 86 9.06 -7.05 5.24
CA GLU A 86 9.61 -6.77 6.56
C GLU A 86 9.19 -5.39 7.04
N LEU A 87 9.52 -4.35 6.25
CA LEU A 87 9.19 -2.99 6.62
C LEU A 87 7.68 -2.77 6.58
N ALA A 88 6.98 -3.29 5.56
CA ALA A 88 5.52 -3.23 5.49
C ALA A 88 4.87 -3.84 6.74
N THR A 89 5.34 -5.02 7.17
CA THR A 89 4.84 -5.70 8.36
C THR A 89 5.08 -4.85 9.61
N ILE A 90 6.29 -4.33 9.80
CA ILE A 90 6.62 -3.47 10.95
C ILE A 90 5.73 -2.23 10.98
N LEU A 91 5.56 -1.55 9.85
CA LEU A 91 4.72 -0.35 9.74
C LEU A 91 3.25 -0.66 10.01
N MET A 92 2.72 -1.77 9.48
CA MET A 92 1.33 -2.17 9.68
C MET A 92 1.05 -2.61 11.12
N PHE A 93 1.94 -3.36 11.76
CA PHE A 93 1.81 -3.68 13.18
C PHE A 93 1.98 -2.44 14.07
N GLY A 94 2.91 -1.54 13.74
CA GLY A 94 3.04 -0.25 14.41
C GLY A 94 1.76 0.57 14.32
N LEU A 95 1.14 0.61 13.14
CA LEU A 95 -0.14 1.28 12.91
C LEU A 95 -1.29 0.64 13.71
N LEU A 96 -1.35 -0.70 13.76
CA LEU A 96 -2.32 -1.44 14.57
C LEU A 96 -2.23 -1.01 16.03
N ILE A 97 -1.02 -1.06 16.60
CA ILE A 97 -0.76 -0.72 18.01
C ILE A 97 -1.12 0.74 18.27
N PHE A 98 -0.70 1.66 17.39
CA PHE A 98 -0.99 3.08 17.50
C PHE A 98 -2.50 3.37 17.53
N LEU A 99 -3.27 2.80 16.59
CA LEU A 99 -4.72 2.99 16.54
C LEU A 99 -5.43 2.35 17.73
N TRP A 100 -4.98 1.16 18.15
CA TRP A 100 -5.53 0.47 19.30
C TRP A 100 -5.33 1.26 20.59
N GLN A 101 -4.11 1.71 20.87
CA GLN A 101 -3.78 2.51 22.05
C GLN A 101 -4.45 3.89 22.03
N GLY A 102 -4.68 4.46 20.84
CA GLY A 102 -5.41 5.72 20.66
C GLY A 102 -6.93 5.62 20.88
N GLY A 103 -7.46 4.43 21.18
CA GLY A 103 -8.91 4.20 21.38
C GLY A 103 -9.69 4.04 20.07
N PHE A 104 -9.02 3.90 18.93
CA PHE A 104 -9.62 3.71 17.61
C PHE A 104 -9.74 2.22 17.25
N GLY A 105 -10.18 1.37 18.20
CA GLY A 105 -10.10 -0.08 18.09
C GLY A 105 -10.75 -0.69 16.84
N SER A 106 -11.91 -0.17 16.39
CA SER A 106 -12.52 -0.63 15.13
C SER A 106 -11.73 -0.23 13.90
N ASP A 107 -11.15 0.97 13.89
CA ASP A 107 -10.31 1.45 12.78
C ASP A 107 -8.97 0.70 12.74
N ALA A 108 -8.50 0.18 13.89
CA ALA A 108 -7.27 -0.62 13.98
C ALA A 108 -7.37 -1.92 13.17
N LEU A 109 -8.58 -2.46 12.95
CA LEU A 109 -8.80 -3.64 12.09
C LEU A 109 -8.50 -3.38 10.60
N VAL A 110 -8.24 -2.14 10.19
CA VAL A 110 -7.80 -1.83 8.82
C VAL A 110 -6.54 -2.60 8.41
N VAL A 111 -5.74 -3.04 9.38
CA VAL A 111 -4.56 -3.89 9.13
C VAL A 111 -4.91 -5.24 8.51
N LEU A 112 -6.16 -5.72 8.64
CA LEU A 112 -6.62 -6.90 7.92
C LEU A 112 -6.53 -6.76 6.39
N VAL A 113 -6.56 -5.53 5.86
CA VAL A 113 -6.36 -5.26 4.43
C VAL A 113 -4.96 -5.68 3.98
N PHE A 114 -3.94 -5.54 4.83
CA PHE A 114 -2.57 -5.98 4.51
C PHE A 114 -2.52 -7.50 4.32
N PHE A 115 -3.07 -8.28 5.25
CA PHE A 115 -3.13 -9.73 5.12
C PHE A 115 -3.97 -10.18 3.91
N ALA A 116 -5.08 -9.50 3.64
CA ALA A 116 -5.89 -9.77 2.45
C ALA A 116 -5.10 -9.52 1.16
N ALA A 117 -4.24 -8.48 1.14
CA ALA A 117 -3.40 -8.16 0.00
C ALA A 117 -2.26 -9.16 -0.22
N GLU A 118 -1.61 -9.63 0.84
CA GLU A 118 -0.60 -10.70 0.74
C GLU A 118 -1.24 -12.00 0.25
N ALA A 119 -2.42 -12.36 0.78
CA ALA A 119 -3.18 -13.52 0.30
C ALA A 119 -3.58 -13.36 -1.18
N PHE A 120 -3.94 -12.15 -1.60
CA PHE A 120 -4.26 -11.84 -2.98
C PHE A 120 -3.03 -11.96 -3.89
N GLU A 121 -1.87 -11.44 -3.49
CA GLU A 121 -0.61 -11.59 -4.23
C GLU A 121 -0.29 -13.07 -4.44
N LEU A 122 -0.31 -13.85 -3.36
CA LEU A 122 -0.03 -15.29 -3.41
C LEU A 122 -1.03 -16.05 -4.29
N PHE A 123 -2.32 -15.70 -4.19
CA PHE A 123 -3.34 -16.30 -5.03
C PHE A 123 -3.07 -16.05 -6.51
N TYR A 124 -2.77 -14.81 -6.91
CA TYR A 124 -2.49 -14.49 -8.31
C TYR A 124 -1.19 -15.13 -8.80
N LYS A 125 -0.10 -15.04 -8.02
CA LYS A 125 1.19 -15.66 -8.38
C LYS A 125 1.11 -17.17 -8.51
N HIS A 126 0.20 -17.83 -7.79
CA HIS A 126 -0.01 -19.27 -7.90
C HIS A 126 -0.88 -19.66 -9.11
N ASN A 127 -1.87 -18.83 -9.46
CA ASN A 127 -2.85 -19.16 -10.51
C ASN A 127 -2.48 -18.61 -11.89
N LEU A 128 -1.64 -17.58 -11.96
CA LEU A 128 -1.27 -16.94 -13.22
C LEU A 128 0.19 -17.24 -13.54
N HIS A 129 0.42 -17.79 -14.73
CA HIS A 129 1.76 -17.94 -15.26
C HIS A 129 2.15 -16.66 -15.99
N GLN A 130 3.02 -15.87 -15.36
CA GLN A 130 3.62 -14.69 -15.95
C GLN A 130 5.06 -14.59 -15.46
N PRO A 131 6.03 -15.12 -16.22
CA PRO A 131 7.42 -15.03 -15.83
C PRO A 131 7.86 -13.57 -15.75
N GLY A 132 8.73 -13.27 -14.78
CA GLY A 132 9.44 -12.01 -14.73
C GLY A 132 10.42 -11.81 -15.89
N PRO A 133 11.10 -10.65 -15.93
CA PRO A 133 12.22 -10.44 -16.84
C PRO A 133 13.23 -11.60 -16.76
N PRO A 134 13.94 -11.93 -17.85
CA PRO A 134 15.00 -12.94 -17.79
C PRO A 134 16.03 -12.59 -16.71
N ARG A 135 16.44 -13.58 -15.92
CA ARG A 135 17.47 -13.42 -14.86
C ARG A 135 18.81 -12.85 -15.34
N SER A 136 19.06 -12.85 -16.64
CA SER A 136 20.25 -12.23 -17.24
C SER A 136 20.20 -10.71 -17.26
N ILE A 137 19.00 -10.11 -17.15
CA ILE A 137 18.79 -8.66 -17.19
C ILE A 137 18.20 -8.09 -15.89
N GLU A 138 17.57 -8.93 -15.07
CA GLU A 138 17.04 -8.58 -13.73
C GLU A 138 18.16 -8.34 -12.72
N GLN A 139 17.96 -7.36 -11.83
CA GLN A 139 18.90 -7.01 -10.77
C GLN A 139 18.29 -7.30 -9.39
N ALA A 140 19.06 -7.90 -8.50
CA ALA A 140 18.58 -8.27 -7.17
C ALA A 140 18.19 -7.03 -6.35
N ASP A 141 17.02 -7.10 -5.70
CA ASP A 141 16.47 -5.99 -4.92
C ASP A 141 16.92 -5.98 -3.46
N GLY A 142 17.60 -7.04 -3.02
CA GLY A 142 18.26 -7.13 -1.73
C GLY A 142 17.69 -8.27 -0.88
N PRO A 143 18.35 -8.63 0.22
CA PRO A 143 17.96 -9.79 1.01
C PRO A 143 16.60 -9.56 1.68
N SER A 144 15.53 -10.04 1.05
CA SER A 144 14.17 -10.02 1.60
C SER A 144 13.59 -11.43 1.69
N LEU A 145 12.72 -11.65 2.68
CA LEU A 145 11.88 -12.84 2.81
C LEU A 145 11.03 -13.04 1.55
N SER A 146 10.71 -11.93 0.86
CA SER A 146 9.98 -11.97 -0.39
C SER A 146 10.80 -12.57 -1.53
N GLU A 147 12.11 -12.30 -1.64
CA GLU A 147 13.00 -12.97 -2.61
C GLU A 147 13.10 -14.48 -2.32
N LEU A 148 13.24 -14.86 -1.04
CA LEU A 148 13.31 -16.27 -0.63
C LEU A 148 12.03 -17.04 -1.01
N LEU A 149 10.87 -16.43 -0.83
CA LEU A 149 9.58 -17.02 -1.20
C LEU A 149 9.37 -17.02 -2.71
N GLN A 150 9.77 -15.96 -3.42
CA GLN A 150 9.66 -15.87 -4.89
C GLN A 150 10.48 -16.94 -5.62
N GLY A 151 11.66 -17.27 -5.10
CA GLY A 151 12.46 -18.40 -5.60
C GLY A 151 11.75 -19.76 -5.50
N SER A 152 10.82 -19.92 -4.54
CA SER A 152 10.04 -21.15 -4.34
C SER A 152 8.72 -21.19 -5.15
N LEU A 153 8.19 -20.03 -5.52
CA LEU A 153 6.87 -19.87 -6.16
C LEU A 153 6.93 -19.76 -7.70
N GLY A 154 8.04 -20.17 -8.33
CA GLY A 154 8.14 -20.32 -9.78
C GLY A 154 8.42 -19.03 -10.56
N GLY A 155 8.82 -17.94 -9.90
CA GLY A 155 9.29 -16.73 -10.59
C GLY A 155 8.21 -15.91 -11.31
N ASN A 156 6.94 -16.05 -10.91
CA ASN A 156 5.87 -15.23 -11.45
C ASN A 156 5.95 -13.79 -10.90
N SER A 157 5.91 -12.80 -11.80
CA SER A 157 6.16 -11.38 -11.49
C SER A 157 4.89 -10.56 -11.20
N PHE A 158 3.70 -11.10 -11.53
CA PHE A 158 2.44 -10.38 -11.42
C PHE A 158 1.48 -10.98 -10.38
N PRO A 159 0.82 -10.12 -9.58
CA PRO A 159 1.09 -8.68 -9.42
C PRO A 159 2.41 -8.43 -8.65
N SER A 160 2.96 -7.23 -8.78
CA SER A 160 4.15 -6.83 -8.02
C SER A 160 3.81 -6.64 -6.54
N GLY A 161 4.39 -7.49 -5.69
CA GLY A 161 4.18 -7.44 -4.25
C GLY A 161 4.69 -6.13 -3.62
N HIS A 162 5.88 -5.68 -4.04
CA HIS A 162 6.46 -4.41 -3.60
C HIS A 162 5.52 -3.23 -3.88
N MET A 163 4.92 -3.18 -5.08
CA MET A 163 3.94 -2.16 -5.42
C MET A 163 2.67 -2.27 -4.59
N MET A 164 2.14 -3.48 -4.41
CA MET A 164 0.95 -3.70 -3.60
C MET A 164 1.14 -3.23 -2.15
N ARG A 165 2.24 -3.67 -1.51
CA ARG A 165 2.59 -3.25 -0.15
C ARG A 165 2.78 -1.75 -0.06
N THR A 166 3.53 -1.16 -0.99
CA THR A 166 3.78 0.29 -0.98
C THR A 166 2.47 1.09 -1.09
N VAL A 167 1.59 0.73 -2.03
CA VAL A 167 0.30 1.43 -2.21
C VAL A 167 -0.57 1.30 -0.95
N ILE A 168 -0.66 0.11 -0.37
CA ILE A 168 -1.51 -0.16 0.79
C ILE A 168 -0.95 0.52 2.03
N VAL A 169 0.31 0.28 2.37
CA VAL A 169 0.93 0.77 3.60
C VAL A 169 1.02 2.29 3.57
N PHE A 170 1.61 2.89 2.55
CA PHE A 170 1.77 4.35 2.51
C PHE A 170 0.45 5.06 2.23
N GLY A 171 -0.48 4.46 1.49
CA GLY A 171 -1.84 4.99 1.32
C GLY A 171 -2.61 5.03 2.64
N LEU A 172 -2.56 3.95 3.43
CA LEU A 172 -3.19 3.87 4.75
C LEU A 172 -2.53 4.82 5.75
N LEU A 173 -1.20 4.86 5.79
CA LEU A 173 -0.46 5.79 6.65
C LEU A 173 -0.82 7.25 6.29
N ALA A 174 -0.83 7.61 5.01
CA ALA A 174 -1.22 8.95 4.58
C ALA A 174 -2.66 9.29 4.98
N PHE A 175 -3.59 8.35 4.84
CA PHE A 175 -4.97 8.53 5.30
C PHE A 175 -5.05 8.79 6.80
N VAL A 176 -4.38 7.96 7.61
CA VAL A 176 -4.38 8.08 9.07
C VAL A 176 -3.71 9.38 9.52
N VAL A 177 -2.54 9.71 8.98
CA VAL A 177 -1.81 10.95 9.28
C VAL A 177 -2.65 12.17 8.92
N ARG A 178 -3.28 12.18 7.73
CA ARG A 178 -4.15 13.29 7.30
C ARG A 178 -5.37 13.47 8.22
N ARG A 179 -5.88 12.38 8.80
CA ARG A 179 -7.05 12.39 9.68
C ARG A 179 -6.71 12.78 11.12
N LEU A 180 -5.61 12.27 11.67
CA LEU A 180 -5.31 12.32 13.10
C LEU A 180 -4.20 13.31 13.48
N SER A 181 -3.36 13.75 12.54
CA SER A 181 -2.25 14.65 12.88
C SER A 181 -2.75 16.02 13.35
N PRO A 182 -2.20 16.59 14.45
CA PRO A 182 -2.57 17.92 14.91
C PRO A 182 -1.99 19.04 14.02
N SER A 183 -0.91 18.75 13.28
CA SER A 183 -0.23 19.75 12.45
C SER A 183 -0.88 19.87 11.07
N PRO A 184 -1.38 21.05 10.66
CA PRO A 184 -2.01 21.23 9.35
C PRO A 184 -1.03 20.98 8.19
N LEU A 185 0.26 21.32 8.39
CA LEU A 185 1.30 21.07 7.41
C LEU A 185 1.46 19.56 7.16
N VAL A 186 1.62 18.78 8.23
CA VAL A 186 1.78 17.32 8.15
C VAL A 186 0.56 16.68 7.47
N ARG A 187 -0.66 17.13 7.80
CA ARG A 187 -1.89 16.65 7.15
C ARG A 187 -1.90 16.94 5.65
N SER A 188 -1.45 18.13 5.26
CA SER A 188 -1.41 18.54 3.85
C SER A 188 -0.37 17.78 3.03
N LEU A 189 0.76 17.44 3.65
CA LEU A 189 1.87 16.74 2.99
C LEU A 189 1.71 15.21 2.96
N ALA A 190 0.85 14.63 3.80
CA ALA A 190 0.68 13.18 3.90
C ALA A 190 0.35 12.51 2.55
N MET A 191 -0.61 13.05 1.79
CA MET A 191 -1.00 12.49 0.49
C MET A 191 0.08 12.71 -0.58
N PRO A 192 0.62 13.93 -0.80
CA PRO A 192 1.74 14.13 -1.72
C PRO A 192 2.93 13.22 -1.43
N ALA A 193 3.31 13.07 -0.16
CA ALA A 193 4.44 12.22 0.23
C ALA A 193 4.20 10.74 -0.14
N ALA A 194 3.02 10.19 0.15
CA ALA A 194 2.69 8.83 -0.24
C ALA A 194 2.67 8.65 -1.76
N ILE A 195 2.15 9.61 -2.52
CA ILE A 195 2.17 9.57 -4.00
C ILE A 195 3.61 9.53 -4.51
N VAL A 196 4.49 10.39 -3.98
CA VAL A 196 5.91 10.41 -4.37
C VAL A 196 6.56 9.06 -4.07
N ILE A 197 6.34 8.49 -2.89
CA ILE A 197 6.88 7.17 -2.52
C ILE A 197 6.39 6.08 -3.48
N ILE A 198 5.09 6.05 -3.78
CA ILE A 198 4.48 5.06 -4.70
C ILE A 198 5.05 5.19 -6.12
N VAL A 199 5.22 6.41 -6.62
CA VAL A 199 5.78 6.66 -7.96
C VAL A 199 7.26 6.28 -8.02
N VAL A 200 8.03 6.61 -6.98
CA VAL A 200 9.44 6.25 -6.89
C VAL A 200 9.60 4.72 -6.82
N MET A 201 8.75 4.04 -6.05
CA MET A 201 8.72 2.57 -6.02
C MET A 201 8.36 1.98 -7.39
N ALA A 202 7.41 2.55 -8.12
CA ALA A 202 7.06 2.07 -9.45
C ALA A 202 8.25 2.13 -10.41
N PHE A 203 9.04 3.21 -10.33
CA PHE A 203 10.26 3.34 -11.13
C PHE A 203 11.34 2.36 -10.68
N ASP A 204 11.55 2.21 -9.37
CA ASP A 204 12.47 1.25 -8.78
C ASP A 204 12.19 -0.19 -9.23
N ARG A 205 10.92 -0.60 -9.28
CA ARG A 205 10.50 -1.93 -9.76
C ARG A 205 10.70 -2.21 -11.24
N LEU A 206 10.92 -1.16 -12.03
CA LEU A 206 11.28 -1.29 -13.43
C LEU A 206 12.80 -1.27 -13.62
N TYR A 207 13.51 -0.56 -12.74
CA TYR A 207 14.95 -0.34 -12.80
C TYR A 207 15.77 -1.51 -12.24
N LEU A 208 15.27 -2.17 -11.19
CA LEU A 208 15.82 -3.41 -10.64
C LEU A 208 15.13 -4.62 -11.28
#